data_AF-A0A2G4FRI4-F1
#
_entry.id   AF-A0A2G4FRI4-F1
#
_cell.length_a   1.000
_cell.length_b   1.000
_cell.length_c   1.000
_cell.angle_alpha   90.00
_cell.angle_beta   90.00
_cell.angle_gamma   90.00
#
_symmetry.space_group_name_H-M   'P 1'
#
loop_
_entity.id
_entity.type
_entity.pdbx_description
1 polymer ?
#
loop_
_entity_poly.entity_id
_entity_poly.type
_entity_poly.pdbx_seq_one_letter_code
_entity_poly.pdbx_strand_id
1 'polypeptide(L)'
;MEDIKLIAAIVSLAPGYNISIGGGLDITRLDENIFSVTFPESDNMDSDIKEKRFKDAESAAKFFEQKRQALKLGDDFLTEDDDE
;
A
#
# COMPACT_ATOMS: atom_id res chain seq x y z
N MET A 1 -6.13 14.26 1.32
CA MET A 1 -5.34 14.48 2.56
C MET A 1 -4.76 13.17 3.07
N GLU A 2 -5.43 12.04 2.84
CA GLU A 2 -4.95 10.70 3.20
C GLU A 2 -3.69 10.28 2.43
N ASP A 3 -3.56 10.61 1.13
CA ASP A 3 -2.35 10.29 0.35
C ASP A 3 -1.09 10.84 1.01
N ILE A 4 -1.15 12.04 1.59
CA ILE A 4 -0.01 12.70 2.23
C ILE A 4 0.40 11.97 3.51
N LYS A 5 -0.56 11.46 4.30
CA LYS A 5 -0.29 10.66 5.49
C LYS A 5 0.35 9.32 5.12
N LEU A 6 -0.17 8.65 4.08
CA LEU A 6 0.37 7.40 3.58
C LEU A 6 1.80 7.60 3.06
N ILE A 7 2.05 8.63 2.25
CA ILE A 7 3.39 8.98 1.77
C ILE A 7 4.33 9.21 2.96
N ALA A 8 3.91 10.01 3.95
CA ALA A 8 4.72 10.28 5.15
C ALA A 8 5.04 8.99 5.93
N ALA A 9 4.09 8.07 6.06
CA ALA A 9 4.31 6.78 6.71
C ALA A 9 5.34 5.95 5.94
N ILE A 10 5.17 5.80 4.62
CA ILE A 10 6.05 4.98 3.76
C ILE A 10 7.48 5.52 3.75
N VAL A 11 7.67 6.84 3.62
CA VAL A 11 9.03 7.44 3.61
C VAL A 11 9.68 7.42 4.98
N SER A 12 8.89 7.23 6.05
CA SER A 12 9.41 7.06 7.41
C SER A 12 9.78 5.61 7.72
N LEU A 13 9.34 4.64 6.90
CA LEU A 13 9.78 3.23 7.03
C LEU A 13 11.27 3.09 6.73
N ALA A 14 11.92 2.16 7.41
CA ALA A 14 13.24 1.71 7.00
C ALA A 14 13.14 0.89 5.68
N PRO A 15 14.17 0.91 4.83
CA PRO A 15 14.26 0.01 3.68
C PRO A 15 14.10 -1.46 4.09
N GLY A 16 13.34 -2.22 3.30
CA GLY A 16 12.96 -3.61 3.56
C GLY A 16 11.67 -3.78 4.38
N TYR A 17 11.05 -2.70 4.86
CA TYR A 17 9.78 -2.75 5.60
C TYR A 17 8.60 -2.35 4.74
N ASN A 18 7.42 -2.87 5.10
CA ASN A 18 6.17 -2.65 4.38
C ASN A 18 5.02 -2.28 5.32
N ILE A 19 4.01 -1.63 4.74
CA ILE A 19 2.69 -1.46 5.34
C ILE A 19 1.72 -2.36 4.57
N SER A 20 0.91 -3.12 5.29
CA SER A 20 -0.13 -3.97 4.72
C SER A 20 -1.45 -3.72 5.43
N ILE A 21 -2.55 -3.71 4.69
CA ILE A 21 -3.92 -3.55 5.21
C ILE A 21 -4.79 -4.77 4.97
N GLY A 22 -4.17 -5.91 4.71
CA GLY A 22 -4.90 -7.12 4.34
C GLY A 22 -5.46 -7.08 2.92
N GLY A 23 -6.21 -8.12 2.55
CA GLY A 23 -6.70 -8.30 1.19
C GLY A 23 -5.59 -8.49 0.14
N GLY A 24 -4.36 -8.81 0.55
CA GLY A 24 -3.22 -8.98 -0.35
C GLY A 24 -2.63 -7.68 -0.90
N LEU A 25 -3.00 -6.53 -0.31
CA LEU A 25 -2.48 -5.21 -0.68
C LEU A 25 -1.43 -4.74 0.33
N ASP A 26 -0.22 -4.50 -0.15
CA ASP A 26 0.89 -3.96 0.64
C ASP A 26 1.74 -2.96 -0.15
N ILE A 27 2.39 -2.05 0.58
CA ILE A 27 3.38 -1.12 0.05
C ILE A 27 4.67 -1.26 0.84
N THR A 28 5.74 -1.60 0.15
CA THR A 28 7.07 -1.84 0.70
C THR A 28 8.01 -0.73 0.28
N ARG A 29 8.80 -0.20 1.22
CA ARG A 29 9.97 0.62 0.90
C ARG A 29 11.15 -0.31 0.67
N LEU A 30 11.58 -0.47 -0.58
CA LEU A 30 12.72 -1.33 -0.92
C LEU A 30 14.05 -0.62 -0.69
N ASP A 31 14.11 0.69 -0.95
CA ASP A 31 15.30 1.52 -0.80
C ASP A 31 14.91 2.99 -0.51
N GLU A 32 15.86 3.92 -0.48
CA GLU A 32 15.59 5.33 -0.17
C GLU A 32 14.52 5.92 -1.11
N ASN A 33 14.60 5.56 -2.40
CA ASN A 33 13.74 6.04 -3.48
C ASN A 33 13.15 4.89 -4.32
N ILE A 34 13.06 3.69 -3.76
CA ILE A 34 12.47 2.54 -4.46
C ILE A 34 11.36 1.96 -3.60
N PHE A 35 10.18 1.84 -4.17
CA PHE A 35 8.99 1.36 -3.50
C PHE A 35 8.36 0.24 -4.34
N SER A 36 7.77 -0.75 -3.71
CA SER A 36 6.94 -1.75 -4.38
C SER A 36 5.54 -1.75 -3.77
N VAL A 37 4.54 -1.98 -4.61
CA VAL A 37 3.17 -2.22 -4.20
C VAL A 37 2.79 -3.60 -4.67
N THR A 38 2.45 -4.46 -3.72
CA THR A 38 1.89 -5.78 -4.00
C THR A 38 0.37 -5.69 -3.91
N PHE A 39 -0.34 -6.31 -4.84
CA PHE A 39 -1.80 -6.26 -4.89
C PHE A 39 -2.37 -7.53 -5.53
N PRO A 40 -3.57 -7.98 -5.13
CA PRO A 40 -4.28 -9.03 -5.84
C PRO A 40 -4.83 -8.51 -7.17
N GLU A 41 -4.73 -9.34 -8.21
CA GLU A 41 -5.41 -9.13 -9.48
C GLU A 41 -6.71 -9.94 -9.47
N SER A 42 -7.82 -9.31 -9.10
CA SER A 42 -9.15 -9.96 -8.98
C SER A 42 -9.87 -10.18 -10.32
N ASP A 43 -9.15 -10.55 -11.38
CA ASP A 43 -9.74 -10.73 -12.72
C ASP A 43 -10.10 -12.18 -13.05
N ASN A 44 -9.69 -13.17 -12.23
CA ASN A 44 -10.06 -14.57 -12.45
C ASN A 44 -10.19 -15.36 -11.14
N MET A 45 -10.80 -16.54 -11.20
CA MET A 45 -11.06 -17.46 -10.08
C MET A 45 -9.80 -17.89 -9.27
N ASP A 46 -8.61 -17.46 -9.68
CA ASP A 46 -7.34 -17.55 -8.94
C ASP A 46 -6.87 -16.12 -8.61
N SER A 47 -6.69 -15.81 -7.31
CA SER A 47 -6.16 -14.52 -6.89
C SER A 47 -4.64 -14.48 -7.08
N ASP A 48 -4.20 -14.13 -8.29
CA ASP A 48 -2.79 -13.88 -8.56
C ASP A 48 -2.32 -12.61 -7.83
N ILE A 49 -1.25 -12.74 -7.05
CA ILE A 49 -0.59 -11.61 -6.40
C ILE A 49 0.42 -10.99 -7.37
N LYS A 50 0.28 -9.70 -7.64
CA LYS A 50 1.17 -8.91 -8.51
C LYS A 50 2.00 -7.94 -7.69
N GLU A 51 3.22 -7.68 -8.13
CA GLU A 51 4.08 -6.60 -7.60
C GLU A 51 4.30 -5.54 -8.68
N LYS A 52 4.24 -4.26 -8.29
CA LYS A 52 4.64 -3.13 -9.15
C LYS A 52 5.61 -2.21 -8.41
N ARG A 53 6.69 -1.82 -9.08
CA ARG A 53 7.75 -0.97 -8.51
C ARG A 53 7.66 0.48 -8.99
N PHE A 54 8.07 1.38 -8.10
CA PHE A 54 8.03 2.83 -8.28
C PHE A 54 9.36 3.45 -7.82
N LYS A 55 9.73 4.59 -8.41
CA LYS A 55 10.96 5.34 -8.09
C LYS A 55 10.71 6.53 -7.15
N ASP A 56 9.48 6.68 -6.69
CA ASP A 56 9.03 7.78 -5.85
C ASP A 56 7.85 7.33 -4.99
N ALA A 57 7.78 7.84 -3.76
CA ALA A 57 6.76 7.44 -2.80
C ALA A 57 5.37 7.94 -3.21
N GLU A 58 5.28 9.07 -3.91
CA GLU A 58 4.01 9.65 -4.32
C GLU A 58 3.27 8.76 -5.32
N SER A 59 3.96 8.28 -6.36
CA SER A 59 3.39 7.38 -7.35
C SER A 59 3.03 6.02 -6.75
N ALA A 60 3.87 5.53 -5.82
CA ALA A 60 3.60 4.29 -5.10
C ALA A 60 2.33 4.42 -4.25
N ALA A 61 2.21 5.48 -3.46
CA ALA A 61 1.06 5.75 -2.61
C ALA A 61 -0.23 5.96 -3.44
N LYS A 62 -0.17 6.74 -4.54
CA LYS A 62 -1.31 6.92 -5.44
C LYS A 62 -1.79 5.60 -6.03
N PHE A 63 -0.87 4.74 -6.47
CA PHE A 63 -1.23 3.44 -7.03
C PHE A 63 -1.79 2.50 -5.96
N PHE A 64 -1.20 2.53 -4.78
CA PHE A 64 -1.67 1.78 -3.62
C PHE A 64 -3.12 2.16 -3.27
N GLU A 65 -3.42 3.46 -3.18
CA GLU A 65 -4.76 3.98 -2.91
C GLU A 65 -5.77 3.58 -3.99
N GLN A 66 -5.37 3.65 -5.27
CA GLN A 66 -6.20 3.17 -6.37
C GLN A 66 -6.56 1.69 -6.23
N LYS A 67 -5.60 0.86 -5.80
CA LYS A 67 -5.84 -0.57 -5.53
C LYS A 67 -6.70 -0.79 -4.30
N ARG A 68 -6.48 -0.04 -3.22
CA ARG A 68 -7.32 -0.06 -2.00
C ARG A 68 -8.79 0.18 -2.35
N GLN A 69 -9.06 1.25 -3.09
CA GLN A 69 -10.40 1.63 -3.54
C GLN A 69 -11.01 0.58 -4.48
N ALA A 70 -10.23 0.04 -5.42
CA ALA A 70 -10.70 -1.00 -6.33
C ALA A 70 -11.09 -2.29 -5.59
N LEU A 71 -10.38 -2.64 -4.51
CA LEU A 71 -10.66 -3.79 -3.67
C LEU A 71 -11.75 -3.53 -2.63
N LYS A 72 -12.28 -2.30 -2.55
CA LYS A 72 -13.24 -1.87 -1.53
C LYS A 72 -12.77 -2.17 -0.11
N LEU A 73 -11.45 -2.15 0.11
CA LEU A 73 -10.88 -2.22 1.44
C LEU A 73 -11.25 -0.92 2.15
N GLY A 74 -11.78 -1.02 3.38
CA GLY A 74 -12.26 0.12 4.16
C GLY A 74 -11.16 1.16 4.41
N ASP A 75 -11.56 2.32 4.91
CA ASP A 75 -10.67 3.48 5.09
C ASP A 75 -9.59 3.30 6.19
N ASP A 76 -9.47 2.09 6.72
CA ASP A 76 -8.65 1.74 7.88
C ASP A 76 -7.18 1.57 7.49
N PHE A 77 -6.52 2.68 7.15
CA PHE A 77 -5.06 2.70 7.00
C PHE A 77 -4.34 3.10 8.29
N LEU A 78 -5.07 3.72 9.21
CA LEU A 78 -4.65 4.16 10.54
C LEU A 78 -5.93 4.41 11.36
N THR A 79 -6.58 3.36 11.86
CA THR A 79 -7.09 3.49 13.22
C THR A 79 -6.10 2.72 14.10
N GLU A 80 -5.38 3.47 14.93
CA GLU A 80 -5.02 2.90 16.22
C GLU A 80 -6.30 2.30 16.79
N ASP A 81 -6.18 1.11 17.34
CA ASP A 81 -7.14 0.48 18.23
C ASP A 81 -7.57 1.53 19.27
N ASP A 82 -8.60 2.31 18.98
CA ASP A 82 -9.19 3.33 19.84
C ASP A 82 -10.69 3.02 19.90
N ASP A 83 -11.08 2.53 21.08
CA ASP A 83 -12.41 2.20 21.58
C ASP A 83 -13.09 0.90 21.05
N GLU A 84 -12.89 -0.23 21.74
CA GLU A 84 -13.75 -0.65 22.90
C GLU A 84 -13.16 -1.83 23.70
#